data_AF-A0A0P7VTS2-F1
#
_entry.id   AF-A0A0P7VTS2-F1
#
_cell.length_a   1.000
_cell.length_b   1.000
_cell.length_c   1.000
_cell.angle_alpha   90.00
_cell.angle_beta   90.00
_cell.angle_gamma   90.00
#
_symmetry.space_group_name_H-M   'P 1'
#
loop_
_entity.id
_entity.type
_entity.pdbx_description
1 polymer ?
#
loop_
_entity_poly.entity_id
_entity_poly.type
_entity_poly.pdbx_seq_one_letter_code
_entity_poly.pdbx_strand_id
1 'polypeptide(L)'
;MSDRVPCPALGPGDVVQDQPLGKLDAAARLAVAGHAAGHPHWDGVILLPGVRSHWVHLSAGEIVSFQSFLTVRLARALDAGERADAEALADTMARPERLAQHLDSAELGGNRDALLGHLLGAEMAAARPYWLGQQVVVMADETLAEGYAAALEAKGVPVERVGRAAMEDAGRKALGA
;
A
#
# COMPACT_ATOMS: atom_id res chain seq x y z
N MET A 1 -8.17 -21.41 7.23
CA MET A 1 -8.96 -21.42 5.98
C MET A 1 -8.81 -20.04 5.36
N SER A 2 -8.45 -19.94 4.08
CA SER A 2 -8.27 -18.64 3.40
C SER A 2 -9.45 -18.40 2.46
N ASP A 3 -9.98 -17.19 2.46
CA ASP A 3 -11.01 -16.77 1.51
C ASP A 3 -10.36 -16.30 0.22
N ARG A 4 -11.11 -16.34 -0.88
CA ARG A 4 -10.64 -15.92 -2.20
C ARG A 4 -11.40 -14.69 -2.64
N VAL A 5 -10.72 -13.71 -3.23
CA VAL A 5 -11.39 -12.52 -3.77
C VAL A 5 -12.32 -12.87 -4.95
N PRO A 6 -13.47 -12.18 -5.10
CA PRO A 6 -14.03 -11.22 -4.15
C PRO A 6 -14.56 -11.92 -2.89
N CYS A 7 -14.36 -11.31 -1.72
CA CYS A 7 -14.87 -11.84 -0.45
C CYS A 7 -15.17 -10.71 0.55
N PRO A 8 -16.02 -10.94 1.57
CA PRO A 8 -16.25 -9.98 2.63
C PRO A 8 -14.95 -9.52 3.30
N ALA A 9 -14.79 -8.22 3.53
CA ALA A 9 -13.67 -7.70 4.30
C ALA A 9 -13.67 -8.27 5.72
N LEU A 10 -14.85 -8.30 6.34
CA LEU A 10 -15.06 -8.89 7.66
C LEU A 10 -15.00 -10.42 7.59
N GLY A 11 -13.89 -11.00 8.06
CA GLY A 11 -13.75 -12.44 8.22
C GLY A 11 -12.46 -12.84 8.96
N PRO A 12 -12.39 -14.07 9.48
CA PRO A 12 -11.37 -14.46 10.47
C PRO A 12 -10.04 -14.97 9.87
N GLY A 13 -9.94 -15.12 8.56
CA GLY A 13 -8.81 -15.79 7.90
C GLY A 13 -8.11 -14.92 6.85
N ASP A 14 -7.01 -15.43 6.31
CA ASP A 14 -6.28 -14.80 5.20
C ASP A 14 -7.17 -14.66 3.96
N VAL A 15 -6.82 -13.73 3.07
CA VAL A 15 -7.41 -13.59 1.73
C VAL A 15 -6.37 -13.92 0.66
N VAL A 16 -6.75 -14.68 -0.35
CA VAL A 16 -5.90 -15.04 -1.49
C VAL A 16 -6.47 -14.58 -2.82
N GLN A 17 -5.59 -14.34 -3.78
CA GLN A 17 -5.90 -13.99 -5.17
C GLN A 17 -4.92 -14.74 -6.08
N ASP A 18 -5.40 -15.20 -7.24
CA ASP A 18 -4.57 -15.95 -8.19
C ASP A 18 -3.79 -15.05 -9.16
N GLN A 19 -4.35 -13.90 -9.56
CA GLN A 19 -3.80 -13.04 -10.61
C GLN A 19 -3.96 -11.54 -10.29
N PRO A 20 -2.86 -10.82 -9.99
CA PRO A 20 -1.56 -11.36 -9.61
C PRO A 20 -1.68 -12.24 -8.36
N LEU A 21 -0.80 -13.25 -8.25
CA LEU A 21 -0.76 -14.13 -7.08
C LEU A 21 -0.49 -13.30 -5.83
N GLY A 22 -1.40 -13.38 -4.88
CA GLY A 22 -1.36 -12.55 -3.68
C GLY A 22 -1.92 -13.27 -2.47
N LYS A 23 -1.39 -12.92 -1.31
CA LYS A 23 -1.94 -13.28 -0.01
C LYS A 23 -1.96 -12.04 0.87
N LEU A 24 -3.15 -11.66 1.32
CA LEU A 24 -3.37 -10.73 2.41
C LEU A 24 -3.52 -11.56 3.69
N ASP A 25 -2.62 -11.37 4.66
CA ASP A 25 -2.73 -12.13 5.92
C ASP A 25 -3.93 -11.67 6.76
N ALA A 26 -4.30 -12.48 7.74
CA ALA A 26 -5.42 -12.21 8.63
C ALA A 26 -5.29 -10.86 9.38
N ALA A 27 -4.07 -10.41 9.70
CA ALA A 27 -3.86 -9.13 10.38
C ALA A 27 -4.15 -7.94 9.45
N ALA A 28 -3.65 -7.99 8.20
CA ALA A 28 -3.95 -6.97 7.20
C ALA A 28 -5.43 -6.97 6.81
N ARG A 29 -6.07 -8.16 6.71
CA ARG A 29 -7.53 -8.26 6.52
C ARG A 29 -8.29 -7.64 7.69
N LEU A 30 -7.85 -7.88 8.93
CA LEU A 30 -8.50 -7.32 10.12
C LEU A 30 -8.49 -5.79 10.10
N ALA A 31 -7.36 -5.19 9.71
CA ALA A 31 -7.24 -3.73 9.57
C ALA A 31 -8.20 -3.19 8.49
N VAL A 32 -8.24 -3.84 7.32
CA VAL A 32 -9.22 -3.51 6.25
C VAL A 32 -10.67 -3.65 6.76
N ALA A 33 -10.97 -4.70 7.51
CA ALA A 33 -12.29 -4.93 8.10
C ALA A 33 -12.69 -3.82 9.08
N GLY A 34 -11.74 -3.30 9.86
CA GLY A 34 -11.99 -2.16 10.75
C GLY A 34 -12.41 -0.90 10.01
N HIS A 35 -11.74 -0.58 8.90
CA HIS A 35 -12.15 0.54 8.06
C HIS A 35 -13.53 0.31 7.42
N ALA A 36 -13.76 -0.90 6.88
CA ALA A 36 -15.03 -1.26 6.26
C ALA A 36 -16.22 -1.21 7.23
N ALA A 37 -16.02 -1.62 8.48
CA ALA A 37 -17.07 -1.59 9.52
C ALA A 37 -17.47 -0.16 9.91
N GLY A 38 -16.52 0.78 9.90
CA GLY A 38 -16.79 2.20 10.18
C GLY A 38 -17.41 2.97 9.01
N HIS A 39 -17.28 2.45 7.78
CA HIS A 39 -17.72 3.12 6.56
C HIS A 39 -18.55 2.17 5.67
N PRO A 40 -19.80 1.86 6.07
CA PRO A 40 -20.68 1.04 5.25
C PRO A 40 -20.84 1.63 3.85
N HIS A 41 -20.75 0.80 2.81
CA HIS A 41 -20.86 1.20 1.40
C HIS A 41 -19.74 2.09 0.86
N TRP A 42 -18.62 2.24 1.58
CA TRP A 42 -17.47 2.94 1.02
C TRP A 42 -16.83 2.13 -0.12
N ASP A 43 -16.44 2.85 -1.17
CA ASP A 43 -15.77 2.33 -2.36
C ASP A 43 -14.45 3.08 -2.56
N GLY A 44 -13.35 2.35 -2.69
CA GLY A 44 -12.04 2.95 -2.87
C GLY A 44 -10.91 1.96 -2.62
N VAL A 45 -9.71 2.49 -2.41
CA VAL A 45 -8.52 1.67 -2.19
C VAL A 45 -7.87 1.94 -0.84
N ILE A 46 -7.54 0.88 -0.12
CA ILE A 46 -6.74 0.94 1.11
C ILE A 46 -5.32 0.52 0.76
N LEU A 47 -4.37 1.42 0.98
CA LEU A 47 -2.94 1.11 0.94
C LEU A 47 -2.47 0.74 2.35
N LEU A 48 -1.95 -0.48 2.52
CA LEU A 48 -1.33 -0.95 3.76
C LEU A 48 0.17 -1.16 3.55
N PRO A 49 1.02 -0.18 3.86
CA PRO A 49 2.47 -0.39 3.94
C PRO A 49 2.80 -1.42 5.04
N GLY A 50 3.79 -2.27 4.77
CA GLY A 50 4.24 -3.32 5.68
C GLY A 50 5.50 -4.00 5.13
N VAL A 51 5.89 -5.16 5.66
CA VAL A 51 6.97 -5.99 5.04
C VAL A 51 6.66 -6.25 3.55
N ARG A 52 5.37 -6.36 3.24
CA ARG A 52 4.77 -6.27 1.92
C ARG A 52 3.75 -5.14 1.97
N SER A 53 3.80 -4.22 1.01
CA SER A 53 2.72 -3.25 0.83
C SER A 53 1.56 -3.91 0.09
N HIS A 54 0.34 -3.54 0.44
CA HIS A 54 -0.88 -4.02 -0.21
C HIS A 54 -1.73 -2.84 -0.66
N TRP A 55 -2.14 -2.83 -1.93
CA TRP A 55 -3.19 -1.98 -2.47
C TRP A 55 -4.46 -2.82 -2.55
N VAL A 56 -5.42 -2.57 -1.66
CA VAL A 56 -6.63 -3.37 -1.50
C VAL A 56 -7.83 -2.59 -2.03
N HIS A 57 -8.44 -3.07 -3.10
CA HIS A 57 -9.69 -2.50 -3.63
C HIS A 57 -10.86 -3.02 -2.81
N LEU A 58 -11.55 -2.11 -2.13
CA LEU A 58 -12.71 -2.38 -1.30
C LEU A 58 -13.94 -1.78 -1.98
N SER A 59 -15.02 -2.56 -2.10
CA SER A 59 -16.30 -2.07 -2.60
C SER A 59 -17.43 -2.72 -1.82
N ALA A 60 -18.39 -1.92 -1.37
CA ALA A 60 -19.57 -2.39 -0.62
C ALA A 60 -19.28 -3.36 0.55
N GLY A 61 -18.13 -3.21 1.22
CA GLY A 61 -17.70 -4.08 2.32
C GLY A 61 -17.03 -5.39 1.88
N GLU A 62 -16.78 -5.58 0.59
CA GLU A 62 -16.06 -6.71 0.01
C GLU A 62 -14.68 -6.29 -0.50
N ILE A 63 -13.66 -7.10 -0.19
CA ILE A 63 -12.36 -7.03 -0.84
C ILE A 63 -12.52 -7.61 -2.24
N VAL A 64 -12.48 -6.74 -3.25
CA VAL A 64 -12.71 -7.11 -4.66
C VAL A 64 -11.44 -7.66 -5.29
N SER A 65 -10.31 -7.04 -5.01
CA SER A 65 -9.00 -7.42 -5.52
C SER A 65 -7.89 -6.74 -4.70
N PHE A 66 -6.66 -7.24 -4.82
CA PHE A 66 -5.52 -6.54 -4.27
C PHE A 66 -4.24 -6.80 -5.07
N GLN A 67 -3.29 -5.87 -4.98
CA GLN A 67 -1.95 -6.02 -5.52
C GLN A 67 -0.93 -5.74 -4.44
N SER A 68 0.17 -6.49 -4.44
CA SER A 68 1.15 -6.43 -3.36
C SER A 68 2.56 -6.24 -3.88
N PHE A 69 3.40 -5.53 -3.13
CA PHE A 69 4.76 -5.20 -3.54
C PHE A 69 5.78 -5.46 -2.43
N LEU A 70 7.03 -5.71 -2.82
CA LEU A 70 8.16 -5.95 -1.90
C LEU A 70 8.95 -4.68 -1.60
N THR A 71 8.42 -3.51 -1.97
CA THR A 71 9.12 -2.22 -1.96
C THR A 71 9.74 -1.88 -0.63
N VAL A 72 9.02 -2.07 0.48
CA VAL A 72 9.55 -1.82 1.84
C VAL A 72 10.66 -2.82 2.19
N ARG A 73 10.54 -4.08 1.77
CA ARG A 73 11.60 -5.10 1.99
C ARG A 73 12.85 -4.77 1.17
N LEU A 74 12.69 -4.30 -0.07
CA LEU A 74 13.79 -3.86 -0.92
C LEU A 74 14.46 -2.60 -0.36
N ALA A 75 13.67 -1.63 0.10
CA ALA A 75 14.17 -0.40 0.73
C ALA A 75 15.06 -0.73 1.95
N ARG A 76 14.59 -1.64 2.82
CA ARG A 76 15.39 -2.13 3.95
C ARG A 76 16.65 -2.87 3.53
N ALA A 77 16.59 -3.68 2.48
CA ALA A 77 17.74 -4.44 2.00
C ALA A 77 18.82 -3.55 1.39
N LEU A 78 18.44 -2.40 0.83
CA LEU A 78 19.33 -1.40 0.24
C LEU A 78 19.72 -0.28 1.22
N ASP A 79 19.36 -0.41 2.51
CA ASP A 79 19.54 0.64 3.51
C ASP A 79 19.04 2.01 3.04
N ALA A 80 17.85 2.05 2.42
CA ALA A 80 17.24 3.29 2.00
C ALA A 80 16.87 4.19 3.20
N GLY A 81 16.75 5.48 2.92
CA GLY A 81 16.37 6.50 3.89
C GLY A 81 14.89 6.39 4.27
N GLU A 82 14.47 7.23 5.21
CA GLU A 82 13.08 7.24 5.69
C GLU A 82 12.19 8.20 4.92
N ARG A 83 12.79 9.14 4.17
CA ARG A 83 12.07 10.14 3.38
C ARG A 83 12.27 9.84 1.91
N ALA A 84 11.17 9.71 1.19
CA ALA A 84 11.23 9.47 -0.24
C ALA A 84 11.62 10.77 -0.97
N ASP A 85 12.74 10.75 -1.68
CA ASP A 85 13.09 11.85 -2.58
C ASP A 85 12.02 11.96 -3.70
N ALA A 86 11.43 13.14 -3.83
CA ALA A 86 10.30 13.38 -4.73
C ALA A 86 10.71 13.38 -6.21
N GLU A 87 11.94 13.81 -6.52
CA GLU A 87 12.47 13.82 -7.89
C GLU A 87 12.78 12.39 -8.34
N ALA A 88 13.47 11.63 -7.51
CA ALA A 88 13.75 10.21 -7.74
C ALA A 88 12.46 9.38 -7.93
N LEU A 89 11.43 9.68 -7.12
CA LEU A 89 10.10 9.08 -7.26
C LEU A 89 9.47 9.43 -8.60
N ALA A 90 9.44 10.71 -8.97
CA ALA A 90 8.85 11.17 -10.22
C ALA A 90 9.56 10.56 -11.45
N ASP A 91 10.90 10.52 -11.43
CA ASP A 91 11.73 9.96 -12.49
C ASP A 91 11.45 8.48 -12.74
N THR A 92 11.44 7.66 -11.69
CA THR A 92 11.13 6.24 -11.83
C THR A 92 9.67 6.00 -12.16
N MET A 93 8.74 6.81 -11.64
CA MET A 93 7.34 6.67 -12.00
C MET A 93 7.10 6.91 -13.50
N ALA A 94 7.85 7.82 -14.11
CA ALA A 94 7.80 8.09 -15.54
C ALA A 94 8.43 6.96 -16.38
N ARG A 95 9.48 6.31 -15.88
CA ARG A 95 10.22 5.23 -16.56
C ARG A 95 10.57 4.07 -15.62
N PRO A 96 9.58 3.26 -15.20
CA PRO A 96 9.78 2.21 -14.20
C PRO A 96 10.76 1.12 -14.65
N GLU A 97 10.93 0.94 -15.97
CA GLU A 97 11.90 0.01 -16.56
C GLU A 97 13.36 0.36 -16.23
N ARG A 98 13.65 1.59 -15.79
CA ARG A 98 15.00 2.06 -15.42
C ARG A 98 15.35 1.86 -13.95
N LEU A 99 14.46 1.26 -13.15
CA LEU A 99 14.60 1.15 -11.69
C LEU A 99 16.00 0.68 -11.26
N ALA A 100 16.50 -0.43 -11.82
CA ALA A 100 17.80 -0.97 -11.40
C ALA A 100 18.97 0.01 -11.63
N GLN A 101 18.95 0.76 -12.73
CA GLN A 101 19.96 1.76 -13.05
C GLN A 101 19.85 3.01 -12.15
N HIS A 102 18.62 3.40 -11.82
CA HIS A 102 18.38 4.49 -10.87
C HIS A 102 18.86 4.13 -9.45
N LEU A 103 18.59 2.90 -8.99
CA LEU A 103 19.07 2.42 -7.69
C LEU A 103 20.60 2.38 -7.61
N ASP A 104 21.28 1.84 -8.63
CA ASP A 104 22.75 1.81 -8.69
C ASP A 104 23.36 3.22 -8.62
N SER A 105 22.77 4.18 -9.36
CA SER A 105 23.23 5.57 -9.35
C SER A 105 23.04 6.23 -7.98
N ALA A 106 21.90 6.00 -7.31
CA ALA A 106 21.63 6.50 -5.98
C ALA A 106 22.56 5.88 -4.92
N GLU A 107 22.86 4.59 -5.04
CA GLU A 107 23.77 3.87 -4.14
C GLU A 107 25.21 4.39 -4.27
N LEU A 108 25.73 4.51 -5.49
CA LEU A 108 27.07 5.10 -5.75
C LEU A 108 27.18 6.54 -5.26
N GLY A 109 26.08 7.30 -5.33
CA GLY A 109 26.00 8.67 -4.82
C GLY A 109 25.76 8.77 -3.31
N GLY A 110 25.54 7.67 -2.60
CA GLY A 110 25.20 7.67 -1.18
C GLY A 110 23.85 8.32 -0.84
N ASN A 111 22.94 8.44 -1.81
CA ASN A 111 21.65 9.10 -1.63
C ASN A 111 20.57 8.10 -1.19
N ARG A 112 20.52 7.85 0.13
CA ARG A 112 19.58 6.91 0.75
C ARG A 112 18.11 7.30 0.54
N ASP A 113 17.78 8.59 0.58
CA ASP A 113 16.41 9.09 0.36
C ASP A 113 15.96 8.89 -1.11
N ALA A 114 16.89 8.97 -2.07
CA ALA A 114 16.64 8.63 -3.48
C ALA A 114 16.40 7.13 -3.73
N LEU A 115 17.07 6.24 -2.98
CA LEU A 115 16.77 4.79 -3.03
C LEU A 115 15.29 4.54 -2.70
N LEU A 116 14.78 5.16 -1.63
CA LEU A 116 13.37 5.06 -1.28
C LEU A 116 12.48 5.70 -2.35
N GLY A 117 12.83 6.89 -2.83
CA GLY A 117 12.11 7.59 -3.89
C GLY A 117 11.91 6.72 -5.13
N HIS A 118 12.99 6.14 -5.68
CA HIS A 118 12.92 5.28 -6.85
C HIS A 118 12.09 4.02 -6.63
N LEU A 119 12.21 3.38 -5.46
CA LEU A 119 11.41 2.19 -5.10
C LEU A 119 9.92 2.53 -5.03
N LEU A 120 9.54 3.62 -4.34
CA LEU A 120 8.15 4.08 -4.31
C LEU A 120 7.65 4.47 -5.69
N GLY A 121 8.47 5.13 -6.51
CA GLY A 121 8.11 5.51 -7.89
C GLY A 121 7.75 4.32 -8.76
N ALA A 122 8.51 3.22 -8.67
CA ALA A 122 8.21 1.97 -9.37
C ALA A 122 6.89 1.34 -8.89
N GLU A 123 6.66 1.30 -7.57
CA GLU A 123 5.39 0.81 -7.02
C GLU A 123 4.21 1.68 -7.46
N MET A 124 4.33 3.00 -7.36
CA MET A 124 3.30 3.94 -7.77
C MET A 124 2.95 3.81 -9.25
N ALA A 125 3.94 3.62 -10.13
CA ALA A 125 3.69 3.36 -11.54
C ALA A 125 2.92 2.05 -11.77
N ALA A 126 3.33 0.97 -11.10
CA ALA A 126 2.71 -0.34 -11.24
C ALA A 126 1.31 -0.43 -10.60
N ALA A 127 1.07 0.31 -9.51
CA ALA A 127 -0.21 0.36 -8.80
C ALA A 127 -1.20 1.37 -9.40
N ARG A 128 -0.89 1.99 -10.55
CA ARG A 128 -1.76 2.97 -11.21
C ARG A 128 -3.23 2.57 -11.36
N PRO A 129 -3.57 1.31 -11.70
CA PRO A 129 -4.96 0.86 -11.75
C PRO A 129 -5.72 0.97 -10.42
N TYR A 130 -5.00 1.02 -9.28
CA TYR A 130 -5.60 1.11 -7.95
C TYR A 130 -5.80 2.55 -7.45
N TRP A 131 -4.97 3.52 -7.86
CA TRP A 131 -5.09 4.89 -7.32
C TRP A 131 -5.64 5.90 -8.31
N LEU A 132 -5.58 5.66 -9.62
CA LEU A 132 -6.05 6.63 -10.61
C LEU A 132 -7.58 6.74 -10.58
N GLY A 133 -8.08 7.93 -10.24
CA GLY A 133 -9.53 8.19 -10.15
C GLY A 133 -10.20 7.54 -8.93
N GLN A 134 -9.43 7.09 -7.95
CA GLN A 134 -9.91 6.49 -6.71
C GLN A 134 -9.64 7.42 -5.52
N GLN A 135 -10.39 7.25 -4.44
CA GLN A 135 -9.97 7.70 -3.11
C GLN A 135 -9.04 6.65 -2.50
N VAL A 136 -7.94 7.09 -1.89
CA VAL A 136 -6.97 6.20 -1.25
C VAL A 136 -6.90 6.46 0.25
N VAL A 137 -7.08 5.41 1.04
CA VAL A 137 -6.82 5.41 2.48
C VAL A 137 -5.43 4.83 2.70
N VAL A 138 -4.49 5.64 3.15
CA VAL A 138 -3.15 5.18 3.56
C VAL A 138 -3.21 4.74 5.03
N MET A 139 -3.19 3.43 5.23
CA MET A 139 -3.29 2.76 6.52
C MET A 139 -1.90 2.30 6.97
N ALA A 140 -1.16 3.22 7.59
CA ALA A 140 0.21 2.97 8.06
C ALA A 140 0.55 3.85 9.26
N ASP A 141 1.65 3.49 9.93
CA ASP A 141 2.29 4.34 10.93
C ASP A 141 3.31 5.30 10.25
N GLU A 142 3.70 6.34 10.98
CA GLU A 142 4.01 7.69 10.50
C GLU A 142 4.95 7.81 9.27
N THR A 143 6.21 7.40 9.35
CA THR A 143 7.23 7.83 8.36
C THR A 143 7.01 7.27 6.96
N LEU A 144 6.61 6.00 6.83
CA LEU A 144 6.29 5.39 5.54
C LEU A 144 4.96 5.90 4.97
N ALA A 145 4.00 6.26 5.82
CA ALA A 145 2.73 6.83 5.39
C ALA A 145 2.94 8.18 4.67
N GLU A 146 3.89 9.00 5.15
CA GLU A 146 4.19 10.32 4.58
C GLU A 146 4.64 10.22 3.13
N GLY A 147 5.59 9.34 2.81
CA GLY A 147 6.12 9.18 1.45
C GLY A 147 5.05 8.77 0.42
N TYR A 148 4.21 7.78 0.76
CA TYR A 148 3.10 7.38 -0.11
C TYR A 148 2.05 8.47 -0.26
N ALA A 149 1.66 9.10 0.84
CA ALA A 149 0.59 10.08 0.84
C ALA A 149 1.01 11.35 0.08
N ALA A 150 2.23 11.85 0.28
CA ALA A 150 2.77 12.98 -0.48
C ALA A 150 2.82 12.68 -1.98
N ALA A 151 3.23 11.46 -2.37
CA ALA A 151 3.27 11.04 -3.77
C ALA A 151 1.86 10.99 -4.41
N LEU A 152 0.87 10.47 -3.69
CA LEU A 152 -0.53 10.40 -4.12
C LEU A 152 -1.15 11.80 -4.24
N GLU A 153 -0.97 12.65 -3.23
CA GLU A 153 -1.48 14.03 -3.20
C GLU A 153 -0.88 14.86 -4.33
N ALA A 154 0.41 14.70 -4.63
CA ALA A 154 1.06 15.35 -5.77
C ALA A 154 0.47 14.95 -7.13
N LYS A 155 -0.29 13.84 -7.20
CA LYS A 155 -1.04 13.41 -8.40
C LYS A 155 -2.53 13.77 -8.33
N GLY A 156 -2.95 14.55 -7.33
CA GLY A 156 -4.34 14.96 -7.14
C GLY A 156 -5.25 13.84 -6.65
N VAL A 157 -4.69 12.77 -6.08
CA VAL A 157 -5.47 11.69 -5.49
C VAL A 157 -6.00 12.15 -4.13
N PRO A 158 -7.31 11.99 -3.84
CA PRO A 158 -7.84 12.21 -2.50
C PRO A 158 -7.25 11.18 -1.53
N VAL A 159 -6.50 11.65 -0.53
CA VAL A 159 -5.84 10.80 0.46
C VAL A 159 -6.40 11.03 1.85
N GLU A 160 -6.78 9.93 2.51
CA GLU A 160 -7.01 9.89 3.94
C GLU A 160 -5.88 9.08 4.60
N ARG A 161 -5.39 9.51 5.76
CA ARG A 161 -4.37 8.79 6.53
C ARG A 161 -5.01 8.26 7.81
N VAL A 162 -4.86 6.97 8.07
CA VAL A 162 -5.39 6.32 9.28
C VAL A 162 -4.34 5.43 9.92
N GLY A 163 -4.32 5.39 11.25
CA GLY A 163 -3.39 4.53 11.99
C GLY A 163 -3.77 3.05 11.85
N ARG A 164 -2.81 2.19 11.51
CA ARG A 164 -3.07 0.76 11.29
C ARG A 164 -3.57 0.07 12.55
N ALA A 165 -2.94 0.35 13.70
CA ALA A 165 -3.33 -0.26 14.98
C ALA A 165 -4.79 0.07 15.36
N ALA A 166 -5.23 1.31 15.13
CA ALA A 166 -6.60 1.73 15.42
C ALA A 166 -7.63 0.97 14.55
N MET A 167 -7.27 0.67 13.30
CA MET A 167 -8.12 -0.09 12.38
C MET A 167 -8.15 -1.58 12.72
N GLU A 168 -7.03 -2.16 13.17
CA GLU A 168 -7.00 -3.53 13.68
C GLU A 168 -7.90 -3.68 14.93
N ASP A 169 -7.88 -2.72 15.84
CA ASP A 169 -8.76 -2.69 17.01
C ASP A 169 -10.24 -2.54 16.64
N ALA A 170 -10.56 -1.70 15.66
CA ALA A 170 -11.91 -1.56 15.13
C ALA A 170 -12.38 -2.87 14.47
N GLY A 171 -11.53 -3.54 13.70
CA GLY A 171 -11.83 -4.82 13.07
C GLY A 171 -12.11 -5.93 14.08
N ARG A 172 -11.34 -5.98 15.17
CA ARG A 172 -11.53 -6.94 16.27
C ARG A 172 -12.90 -6.78 16.91
N LYS A 173 -13.28 -5.54 17.23
CA LYS A 173 -14.62 -5.21 17.78
C LYS A 173 -15.73 -5.61 16.81
N ALA A 174 -15.55 -5.37 15.52
CA ALA A 174 -16.54 -5.72 14.49
C ALA A 174 -16.74 -7.24 14.33
N LEU A 175 -15.68 -8.04 14.54
CA LEU A 175 -15.77 -9.51 14.51
C LEU A 175 -16.36 -10.12 15.79
N GLY A 176 -16.62 -9.32 16.82
CA GLY A 176 -17.06 -9.81 18.13
C GLY A 176 -15.97 -10.56 18.90
N ALA A 177 -14.70 -10.23 18.63
CA ALA A 177 -13.51 -10.82 19.25
C ALA A 177 -12.84 -9.88 20.27
#